data_AF-A0A6P0LLU9-F1
#
_entry.id   AF-A0A6P0LLU9-F1
#
_cell.length_a   1.000
_cell.length_b   1.000
_cell.length_c   1.000
_cell.angle_alpha   90.00
_cell.angle_beta   90.00
_cell.angle_gamma   90.00
#
_symmetry.space_group_name_H-M   'P 1'
#
loop_
_entity.id
_entity.type
_entity.pdbx_description
1 polymer ?
#
loop_
_entity_poly.entity_id
_entity_poly.type
_entity_poly.pdbx_seq_one_letter_code
_entity_poly.pdbx_strand_id
1 'polypeptide(L)'
;MRTRAWGMKTLNTQLASWTQLRHDTILYAKQSYTATTRCYYPAGFVEPRPEFWERFEKMAVLAGQLIENTPFPKRLRRIQQKQTDFLKNFSQQLTILKEIALKELAQQELTEAQTNFLENIVEIERASGGPFYSGWYPSLFYKKPEDSDKWDAIVADVHTNVPDPVVGAPGSVLHQGVGNIDLLMIAVDNGKDKMVFAGPVLSHYEFEMPEVSRKSDSEWKKDIQTGKLPPRPNWTKSYLVVNEFLNEFSPPGE
;
A
#
# COMPACT_ATOMS: atom_id res chain seq x y z
N MET A 1 11.56 -12.09 53.67
CA MET A 1 11.23 -12.15 52.22
C MET A 1 9.76 -12.52 51.94
N ARG A 2 8.79 -12.05 52.75
CA ARG A 2 7.34 -12.20 52.46
C ARG A 2 6.55 -10.91 52.78
N THR A 3 7.26 -9.83 53.07
CA THR A 3 6.65 -8.55 53.43
C THR A 3 6.35 -7.75 52.16
N ARG A 4 5.32 -6.91 52.21
CA ARG A 4 4.93 -6.05 51.08
C ARG A 4 6.09 -5.18 50.60
N ALA A 5 6.91 -4.65 51.50
CA ALA A 5 8.11 -3.87 51.15
C ALA A 5 9.12 -4.65 50.31
N TRP A 6 9.31 -5.95 50.61
CA TRP A 6 10.17 -6.83 49.81
C TRP A 6 9.58 -7.10 48.42
N GLY A 7 8.25 -7.26 48.34
CA GLY A 7 7.53 -7.37 47.06
C GLY A 7 7.69 -6.13 46.17
N MET A 8 7.54 -4.93 46.76
CA MET A 8 7.70 -3.65 46.04
C MET A 8 9.13 -3.46 45.51
N LYS A 9 10.15 -3.80 46.31
CA LYS A 9 11.56 -3.77 45.88
C LYS A 9 11.81 -4.70 44.68
N THR A 10 11.23 -5.90 44.70
CA THR A 10 11.37 -6.89 43.61
C THR A 10 10.67 -6.43 42.33
N LEU A 11 9.50 -5.76 42.44
CA LEU A 11 8.82 -5.13 41.30
C LEU A 11 9.68 -4.00 40.70
N ASN A 12 10.29 -3.18 41.56
CA ASN A 12 11.18 -2.09 41.14
C ASN A 12 12.41 -2.61 40.36
N THR A 13 12.96 -3.76 40.80
CA THR A 13 14.08 -4.42 40.09
C THR A 13 13.64 -4.97 38.72
N GLN A 14 12.43 -5.50 38.58
CA GLN A 14 11.89 -5.98 37.30
C GLN A 14 11.64 -4.84 36.31
N LEU A 15 11.05 -3.74 36.77
CA LEU A 15 10.82 -2.55 35.93
C LEU A 15 12.14 -1.89 35.50
N ALA A 16 13.14 -1.80 36.39
CA ALA A 16 14.47 -1.33 36.04
C ALA A 16 15.15 -2.22 34.98
N SER A 17 15.00 -3.55 35.08
CA SER A 17 15.50 -4.49 34.07
C SER A 17 14.80 -4.32 32.72
N TRP A 18 13.49 -4.08 32.71
CA TRP A 18 12.74 -3.81 31.48
C TRP A 18 13.14 -2.47 30.85
N THR A 19 13.34 -1.44 31.66
CA THR A 19 13.82 -0.13 31.20
C THR A 19 15.23 -0.22 30.62
N GLN A 20 16.13 -1.02 31.21
CA GLN A 20 17.46 -1.29 30.65
C GLN A 20 17.38 -2.05 29.31
N LEU A 21 16.54 -3.10 29.22
CA LEU A 21 16.29 -3.85 27.97
C LEU A 21 15.71 -2.97 26.84
N ARG A 22 14.85 -1.99 27.19
CA ARG A 22 14.33 -1.01 26.24
C ARG A 22 15.36 0.06 25.89
N HIS A 23 16.13 0.53 26.84
CA HIS A 23 17.14 1.59 26.63
C HIS A 23 18.26 1.13 25.69
N ASP A 24 18.70 -0.13 25.82
CA ASP A 24 19.70 -0.74 24.92
C ASP A 24 19.17 -1.02 23.50
N THR A 25 17.86 -0.88 23.27
CA THR A 25 17.23 -1.12 21.96
C THR A 25 16.66 0.15 21.29
N ILE A 26 16.77 1.34 21.90
CA ILE A 26 16.05 2.55 21.43
C ILE A 26 16.92 3.75 21.02
N LEU A 27 18.21 3.81 21.37
CA LEU A 27 19.00 5.05 21.22
C LEU A 27 20.20 5.03 20.25
N TYR A 28 20.10 4.28 19.14
CA TYR A 28 20.80 4.66 17.91
C TYR A 28 19.89 4.42 16.71
N ALA A 29 19.74 5.45 15.87
CA ALA A 29 18.94 5.45 14.66
C ALA A 29 19.08 4.15 13.84
N LYS A 30 17.96 3.64 13.32
CA LYS A 30 17.85 2.39 12.55
C LYS A 30 19.03 2.18 11.58
N GLN A 31 19.81 1.12 11.81
CA GLN A 31 20.64 0.51 10.77
C GLN A 31 19.75 -0.05 9.65
N SER A 32 20.22 0.04 8.40
CA SER A 32 19.65 -0.71 7.27
C SER A 32 19.74 -2.21 7.57
N TYR A 33 18.59 -2.89 7.57
CA TYR A 33 18.56 -4.34 7.46
C TYR A 33 18.43 -4.70 5.98
N THR A 34 19.22 -5.67 5.52
CA THR A 34 18.71 -6.56 4.46
C THR A 34 17.55 -7.32 5.07
N ALA A 35 16.32 -6.87 4.81
CA ALA A 35 15.13 -7.59 5.20
C ALA A 35 15.23 -9.03 4.69
N THR A 36 15.32 -10.01 5.59
CA THR A 36 14.73 -11.32 5.30
C THR A 36 13.24 -11.12 5.43
N THR A 37 12.64 -10.45 4.44
CA THR A 37 11.21 -10.54 4.24
C THR A 37 10.95 -11.95 3.74
N ARG A 38 10.80 -12.91 4.66
CA ARG A 38 9.89 -14.01 4.40
C ARG A 38 8.52 -13.48 4.72
N CYS A 39 7.91 -12.79 3.76
CA CYS A 39 6.49 -12.56 3.84
C CYS A 39 5.84 -13.91 3.49
N TYR A 40 5.32 -14.59 4.49
CA TYR A 40 4.47 -15.74 4.28
C TYR A 40 3.03 -15.21 4.31
N TYR A 41 2.30 -15.43 3.22
CA TYR A 41 0.92 -15.00 3.06
C TYR A 41 0.01 -16.24 3.10
N PRO A 42 -0.23 -16.84 4.29
CA PRO A 42 -0.91 -18.14 4.40
C PRO A 42 -2.32 -18.15 3.80
N ALA A 43 -2.94 -16.98 3.72
CA ALA A 43 -4.23 -16.76 3.09
C ALA A 43 -4.26 -15.35 2.52
N GLY A 44 -4.90 -15.18 1.37
CA GLY A 44 -5.18 -13.88 0.76
C GLY A 44 -6.69 -13.67 0.62
N PHE A 45 -7.08 -12.41 0.45
CA PHE A 45 -8.44 -12.03 0.09
C PHE A 45 -8.37 -11.08 -1.10
N VAL A 46 -9.15 -11.34 -2.14
CA VAL A 46 -9.20 -10.49 -3.33
C VAL A 46 -10.38 -9.55 -3.22
N GLU A 47 -10.18 -8.28 -3.61
CA GLU A 47 -11.26 -7.29 -3.65
C GLU A 47 -12.49 -7.87 -4.38
N PRO A 48 -13.66 -7.97 -3.72
CA PRO A 48 -14.82 -8.72 -4.21
C PRO A 48 -15.60 -7.91 -5.26
N ARG A 49 -14.91 -7.51 -6.31
CA ARG A 49 -15.42 -6.70 -7.43
C ARG A 49 -15.15 -7.41 -8.77
N PRO A 50 -15.82 -8.54 -9.08
CA PRO A 50 -15.57 -9.31 -10.29
C PRO A 50 -15.68 -8.48 -11.58
N GLU A 51 -16.65 -7.57 -11.65
CA GLU A 51 -16.85 -6.69 -12.81
C GLU A 51 -15.65 -5.75 -13.03
N PHE A 52 -14.99 -5.30 -11.96
CA PHE A 52 -13.78 -4.49 -12.08
C PHE A 52 -12.66 -5.31 -12.71
N TRP A 53 -12.42 -6.52 -12.19
CA TRP A 53 -11.38 -7.42 -12.70
C TRP A 53 -11.62 -7.80 -14.16
N GLU A 54 -12.86 -8.11 -14.53
CA GLU A 54 -13.24 -8.42 -15.91
C GLU A 54 -13.01 -7.24 -16.86
N ARG A 55 -13.44 -6.03 -16.48
CA ARG A 55 -13.25 -4.83 -17.31
C ARG A 55 -11.78 -4.48 -17.44
N PHE A 56 -10.99 -4.67 -16.39
CA PHE A 56 -9.55 -4.43 -16.42
C PHE A 56 -8.83 -5.48 -17.29
N GLU A 57 -9.21 -6.75 -17.17
CA GLU A 57 -8.69 -7.84 -18.00
C GLU A 57 -8.94 -7.54 -19.48
N LYS A 58 -10.19 -7.18 -19.81
CA LYS A 58 -10.58 -6.81 -21.17
C LYS A 58 -9.77 -5.63 -21.70
N MET A 59 -9.52 -4.60 -20.89
CA MET A 59 -8.68 -3.47 -21.27
C MET A 59 -7.25 -3.92 -21.59
N ALA A 60 -6.64 -4.74 -20.74
CA ALA A 60 -5.29 -5.25 -20.93
C ALA A 60 -5.17 -6.13 -22.20
N VAL A 61 -6.14 -7.01 -22.42
CA VAL A 61 -6.22 -7.85 -23.64
C VAL A 61 -6.33 -6.99 -24.89
N LEU A 62 -7.27 -6.03 -24.91
CA LEU A 62 -7.48 -5.15 -26.06
C LEU A 62 -6.23 -4.28 -26.33
N ALA A 63 -5.60 -3.74 -25.30
CA ALA A 63 -4.36 -2.99 -25.45
C ALA A 63 -3.24 -3.87 -26.04
N GLY A 64 -3.11 -5.11 -25.57
CA GLY A 64 -2.12 -6.07 -26.07
C GLY A 64 -2.33 -6.40 -27.54
N GLN A 65 -3.58 -6.65 -27.93
CA GLN A 65 -3.99 -6.91 -29.32
C GLN A 65 -3.75 -5.69 -30.22
N LEU A 66 -4.05 -4.47 -29.75
CA LEU A 66 -3.80 -3.24 -30.51
C LEU A 66 -2.30 -3.05 -30.76
N ILE A 67 -1.46 -3.23 -29.76
CA ILE A 67 0.00 -3.13 -29.91
C ILE A 67 0.53 -4.21 -30.85
N GLU A 68 0.10 -5.46 -30.69
CA GLU A 68 0.52 -6.61 -31.51
C GLU A 68 0.17 -6.40 -32.99
N ASN A 69 -1.02 -5.86 -33.27
CA ASN A 69 -1.49 -5.62 -34.64
C ASN A 69 -0.98 -4.31 -35.25
N THR A 70 -0.39 -3.41 -34.47
CA THR A 70 0.15 -2.14 -34.98
C THR A 70 1.45 -2.40 -35.74
N PRO A 71 1.63 -1.92 -36.98
CA PRO A 71 2.91 -2.08 -37.69
C PRO A 71 4.04 -1.29 -37.04
N PHE A 72 5.07 -1.98 -36.54
CA PHE A 72 6.28 -1.35 -36.00
C PHE A 72 7.46 -1.44 -36.99
N PRO A 73 8.32 -0.41 -37.06
CA PRO A 73 9.61 -0.50 -37.75
C PRO A 73 10.42 -1.69 -37.23
N LYS A 74 11.18 -2.39 -38.10
CA LYS A 74 11.97 -3.58 -37.72
C LYS A 74 12.81 -3.38 -36.44
N ARG A 75 13.42 -2.19 -36.28
CA ARG A 75 14.23 -1.81 -35.11
C ARG A 75 13.46 -1.79 -33.78
N LEU A 76 12.13 -1.63 -33.81
CA LEU A 76 11.26 -1.54 -32.63
C LEU A 76 10.47 -2.83 -32.36
N ARG A 77 10.58 -3.88 -33.21
CA ARG A 77 9.84 -5.14 -33.03
C ARG A 77 10.08 -5.81 -31.67
N ARG A 78 11.31 -5.72 -31.15
CA ARG A 78 11.63 -6.24 -29.81
C ARG A 78 10.86 -5.52 -28.70
N ILE A 79 10.63 -4.21 -28.84
CA ILE A 79 9.86 -3.42 -27.88
C ILE A 79 8.38 -3.78 -27.98
N GLN A 80 7.86 -3.88 -29.20
CA GLN A 80 6.49 -4.32 -29.45
C GLN A 80 6.21 -5.68 -28.79
N GLN A 81 7.07 -6.66 -29.03
CA GLN A 81 6.95 -7.99 -28.42
C GLN A 81 6.95 -7.91 -26.89
N LYS A 82 7.89 -7.15 -26.31
CA LYS A 82 7.96 -6.97 -24.85
C LYS A 82 6.67 -6.35 -24.27
N GLN A 83 6.09 -5.37 -24.96
CA GLN A 83 4.84 -4.73 -24.54
C GLN A 83 3.65 -5.70 -24.62
N THR A 84 3.57 -6.46 -25.70
CA THR A 84 2.52 -7.47 -25.90
C THR A 84 2.62 -8.58 -24.86
N ASP A 85 3.82 -9.12 -24.61
CA ASP A 85 4.04 -10.18 -23.61
C ASP A 85 3.69 -9.69 -22.20
N PHE A 86 4.06 -8.44 -21.88
CA PHE A 86 3.70 -7.81 -20.60
C PHE A 86 2.18 -7.73 -20.43
N LEU A 87 1.45 -7.25 -21.43
CA LEU A 87 -0.02 -7.13 -21.36
C LEU A 87 -0.72 -8.49 -21.32
N LYS A 88 -0.17 -9.50 -22.00
CA LYS A 88 -0.64 -10.89 -21.91
C LYS A 88 -0.47 -11.42 -20.48
N ASN A 89 0.71 -11.28 -19.88
CA ASN A 89 0.91 -11.63 -18.46
C ASN A 89 -0.05 -10.87 -17.55
N PHE A 90 -0.17 -9.55 -17.71
CA PHE A 90 -1.04 -8.71 -16.91
C PHE A 90 -2.50 -9.19 -16.95
N SER A 91 -3.03 -9.49 -18.14
CA SER A 91 -4.37 -10.03 -18.28
C SER A 91 -4.56 -11.39 -17.60
N GLN A 92 -3.57 -12.29 -17.67
CA GLN A 92 -3.64 -13.61 -17.03
C GLN A 92 -3.75 -13.48 -15.51
N GLN A 93 -2.99 -12.58 -14.88
CA GLN A 93 -3.10 -12.34 -13.44
C GLN A 93 -4.47 -11.76 -13.07
N LEU A 94 -5.02 -10.85 -13.88
CA LEU A 94 -6.37 -10.32 -13.67
C LEU A 94 -7.46 -11.38 -13.80
N THR A 95 -7.32 -12.34 -14.74
CA THR A 95 -8.24 -13.47 -14.87
C THR A 95 -8.26 -14.31 -13.58
N ILE A 96 -7.09 -14.63 -13.01
CA ILE A 96 -7.00 -15.40 -11.76
C ILE A 96 -7.64 -14.62 -10.59
N LEU A 97 -7.36 -13.32 -10.47
CA LEU A 97 -7.97 -12.46 -9.44
C LEU A 97 -9.49 -12.42 -9.55
N LYS A 98 -10.03 -12.30 -10.78
CA LYS A 98 -11.48 -12.36 -11.05
C LYS A 98 -12.08 -13.68 -10.57
N GLU A 99 -11.45 -14.80 -10.92
CA GLU A 99 -11.93 -16.14 -10.55
C GLU A 99 -11.91 -16.37 -9.03
N ILE A 100 -10.89 -15.88 -8.33
CA ILE A 100 -10.81 -15.92 -6.87
C ILE A 100 -11.93 -15.07 -6.26
N ALA A 101 -12.11 -13.83 -6.71
CA ALA A 101 -13.16 -12.94 -6.20
C ALA A 101 -14.57 -13.54 -6.38
N LEU A 102 -14.83 -14.23 -7.49
CA LEU A 102 -16.10 -14.94 -7.72
C LEU A 102 -16.31 -16.09 -6.73
N LYS A 103 -15.26 -16.85 -6.44
CA LYS A 103 -15.32 -17.97 -5.48
C LYS A 103 -15.49 -17.49 -4.04
N GLU A 104 -14.76 -16.45 -3.64
CA GLU A 104 -14.87 -15.85 -2.30
C GLU A 104 -16.29 -15.33 -2.04
N LEU A 105 -16.88 -14.64 -3.02
CA LEU A 105 -18.29 -14.21 -2.97
C LEU A 105 -19.27 -15.38 -2.90
N ALA A 106 -18.97 -16.48 -3.60
CA ALA A 106 -19.75 -17.71 -3.54
C ALA A 106 -19.46 -18.58 -2.31
N GLN A 107 -18.54 -18.15 -1.42
CA GLN A 107 -18.08 -18.91 -0.26
C GLN A 107 -17.57 -20.32 -0.63
N GLN A 108 -16.91 -20.41 -1.77
CA GLN A 108 -16.33 -21.64 -2.31
C GLN A 108 -14.83 -21.72 -2.00
N GLU A 109 -14.35 -22.93 -1.72
CA GLU A 109 -12.93 -23.16 -1.51
C GLU A 109 -12.10 -22.84 -2.77
N LEU A 110 -10.96 -22.20 -2.55
CA LEU A 110 -9.98 -21.94 -3.60
C LEU A 110 -9.29 -23.26 -3.99
N THR A 111 -8.90 -23.37 -5.26
CA THR A 111 -8.07 -24.51 -5.66
C THR A 111 -6.65 -24.33 -5.12
N GLU A 112 -5.88 -25.42 -5.02
CA GLU A 112 -4.47 -25.36 -4.63
C GLU A 112 -3.67 -24.36 -5.49
N ALA A 113 -3.92 -24.32 -6.81
CA ALA A 113 -3.29 -23.36 -7.71
C ALA A 113 -3.64 -21.90 -7.37
N GLN A 114 -4.88 -21.62 -6.98
CA GLN A 114 -5.34 -20.29 -6.56
C GLN A 114 -4.76 -19.90 -5.20
N THR A 115 -4.68 -20.84 -4.25
CA THR A 115 -4.03 -20.62 -2.96
C THR A 115 -2.54 -20.31 -3.15
N ASN A 116 -1.82 -21.13 -3.92
CA ASN A 116 -0.40 -20.89 -4.24
C ASN A 116 -0.19 -19.56 -4.96
N PHE A 117 -1.11 -19.15 -5.84
CA PHE A 117 -1.08 -17.84 -6.47
C PHE A 117 -1.14 -16.70 -5.44
N LEU A 118 -2.04 -16.78 -4.44
CA LEU A 118 -2.13 -15.78 -3.38
C LEU A 118 -0.89 -15.78 -2.45
N GLU A 119 -0.34 -16.96 -2.16
CA GLU A 119 0.89 -17.09 -1.35
C GLU A 119 2.09 -16.43 -2.06
N ASN A 120 2.15 -16.51 -3.38
CA ASN A 120 3.27 -16.02 -4.21
C ASN A 120 3.10 -14.58 -4.71
N ILE A 121 2.48 -13.71 -3.92
CA ILE A 121 2.26 -12.30 -4.32
C ILE A 121 3.56 -11.55 -4.59
N VAL A 122 4.49 -11.55 -3.64
CA VAL A 122 5.78 -10.84 -3.78
C VAL A 122 6.94 -11.81 -4.03
N GLU A 123 6.89 -13.01 -3.43
CA GLU A 123 7.92 -14.07 -3.37
C GLU A 123 9.38 -13.59 -3.48
N ILE A 124 10.12 -13.71 -2.39
CA ILE A 124 11.50 -13.21 -2.32
C ILE A 124 12.48 -14.37 -2.33
N GLU A 125 13.14 -14.57 -3.47
CA GLU A 125 14.28 -15.45 -3.60
C GLU A 125 15.57 -14.70 -3.27
N ARG A 126 16.52 -15.37 -2.61
CA ARG A 126 17.81 -14.77 -2.27
C ARG A 126 18.92 -15.48 -3.03
N ALA A 127 19.71 -14.70 -3.76
CA ALA A 127 20.99 -15.14 -4.30
C ALA A 127 22.08 -14.10 -4.00
N SER A 128 23.33 -14.41 -4.34
CA SER A 128 24.46 -13.47 -4.22
C SER A 128 24.22 -12.26 -5.14
N GLY A 129 23.68 -11.17 -4.58
CA GLY A 129 23.31 -9.97 -5.33
C GLY A 129 22.16 -9.15 -4.75
N GLY A 130 21.37 -9.71 -3.82
CA GLY A 130 20.21 -9.04 -3.21
C GLY A 130 18.94 -9.90 -3.26
N PRO A 131 17.81 -9.41 -2.75
CA PRO A 131 16.52 -10.05 -2.94
C PRO A 131 16.08 -9.98 -4.41
N PHE A 132 15.62 -11.10 -4.96
CA PHE A 132 14.92 -11.19 -6.24
C PHE A 132 13.43 -11.32 -5.95
N TYR A 133 12.63 -10.45 -6.55
CA TYR A 133 11.17 -10.50 -6.45
C TYR A 133 10.63 -11.38 -7.58
N SER A 134 10.28 -12.63 -7.29
CA SER A 134 9.78 -13.62 -8.26
C SER A 134 8.27 -13.81 -8.23
N GLY A 135 7.56 -13.15 -7.29
CA GLY A 135 6.11 -13.23 -7.18
C GLY A 135 5.37 -12.60 -8.36
N TRP A 136 4.06 -12.85 -8.44
CA TRP A 136 3.25 -12.38 -9.57
C TRP A 136 3.02 -10.86 -9.54
N TYR A 137 2.94 -10.21 -8.38
CA TYR A 137 2.72 -8.76 -8.29
C TYR A 137 3.89 -7.94 -8.85
N PRO A 138 5.16 -8.22 -8.50
CA PRO A 138 6.32 -7.60 -9.14
C PRO A 138 6.34 -7.76 -10.67
N SER A 139 5.78 -8.85 -11.21
CA SER A 139 5.68 -9.08 -12.65
C SER A 139 4.72 -8.11 -13.37
N LEU A 140 3.89 -7.37 -12.62
CA LEU A 140 3.00 -6.33 -13.12
C LEU A 140 3.70 -4.98 -13.36
N PHE A 141 5.02 -4.90 -13.13
CA PHE A 141 5.81 -3.70 -13.37
C PHE A 141 6.62 -3.80 -14.67
N TYR A 142 6.26 -2.98 -15.66
CA TYR A 142 6.77 -3.10 -17.04
C TYR A 142 8.29 -2.94 -17.20
N LYS A 143 8.90 -2.02 -16.42
CA LYS A 143 10.33 -1.72 -16.56
C LYS A 143 11.18 -2.79 -15.88
N LYS A 144 10.92 -3.04 -14.60
CA LYS A 144 11.64 -4.01 -13.76
C LYS A 144 10.82 -4.35 -12.50
N PRO A 145 10.95 -5.57 -11.94
CA PRO A 145 10.21 -5.98 -10.75
C PRO A 145 10.46 -5.10 -9.51
N GLU A 146 11.65 -4.53 -9.36
CA GLU A 146 12.01 -3.68 -8.21
C GLU A 146 11.27 -2.34 -8.22
N ASP A 147 10.60 -1.98 -9.31
CA ASP A 147 9.71 -0.82 -9.32
C ASP A 147 8.49 -1.02 -8.39
N SER A 148 8.19 -2.26 -7.99
CA SER A 148 7.14 -2.60 -7.02
C SER A 148 7.42 -2.15 -5.59
N ASP A 149 8.67 -1.86 -5.26
CA ASP A 149 9.11 -1.39 -3.94
C ASP A 149 9.35 0.13 -3.91
N LYS A 150 9.01 0.84 -5.00
CA LYS A 150 9.20 2.28 -5.05
C LYS A 150 8.11 3.00 -4.27
N TRP A 151 8.54 3.84 -3.33
CA TRP A 151 7.66 4.80 -2.70
C TRP A 151 7.23 5.87 -3.71
N ASP A 152 5.94 5.84 -4.07
CA ASP A 152 5.37 6.71 -5.10
C ASP A 152 4.19 7.53 -4.58
N ALA A 153 4.49 8.48 -3.70
CA ALA A 153 3.53 9.52 -3.32
C ALA A 153 3.41 10.57 -4.44
N ILE A 154 2.18 10.90 -4.83
CA ILE A 154 1.88 11.79 -5.96
C ILE A 154 0.80 12.80 -5.58
N VAL A 155 0.78 13.94 -6.27
CA VAL A 155 -0.23 14.99 -6.11
C VAL A 155 -0.65 15.53 -7.47
N ALA A 156 -1.93 15.89 -7.61
CA ALA A 156 -2.46 16.50 -8.83
C ALA A 156 -3.41 17.64 -8.49
N ASP A 157 -3.43 18.68 -9.31
CA ASP A 157 -4.48 19.70 -9.27
C ASP A 157 -5.78 19.19 -9.92
N VAL A 158 -6.91 19.51 -9.29
CA VAL A 158 -8.26 19.12 -9.71
C VAL A 158 -8.96 20.29 -10.36
N HIS A 159 -8.88 21.47 -9.75
CA HIS A 159 -9.60 22.67 -10.18
C HIS A 159 -8.87 23.94 -9.77
N THR A 160 -8.91 24.97 -10.63
CA THR A 160 -8.39 26.31 -10.33
C THR A 160 -9.55 27.29 -10.24
N ASN A 161 -9.76 27.84 -9.04
CA ASN A 161 -10.57 29.02 -8.82
C ASN A 161 -9.70 30.26 -9.06
N VAL A 162 -10.00 31.03 -10.10
CA VAL A 162 -9.20 32.20 -10.48
C VAL A 162 -9.40 33.36 -9.48
N PRO A 163 -8.38 34.17 -9.20
CA PRO A 163 -8.53 35.36 -8.37
C PRO A 163 -9.54 36.33 -8.98
N ASP A 164 -10.44 36.87 -8.16
CA ASP A 164 -11.41 37.89 -8.56
C ASP A 164 -11.20 39.17 -7.71
N PRO A 165 -10.59 40.22 -8.30
CA PRO A 165 -10.33 41.46 -7.59
C PRO A 165 -11.60 42.27 -7.30
N VAL A 166 -12.71 42.02 -8.00
CA VAL A 166 -13.98 42.76 -7.81
C VAL A 166 -14.65 42.35 -6.49
N VAL A 167 -14.58 41.07 -6.15
CA VAL A 167 -15.12 40.53 -4.88
C VAL A 167 -14.06 40.27 -3.82
N GLY A 168 -12.78 40.59 -4.11
CA GLY A 168 -11.66 40.40 -3.20
C GLY A 168 -11.32 38.92 -2.94
N ALA A 169 -11.63 38.02 -3.88
CA ALA A 169 -11.31 36.61 -3.75
C ALA A 169 -9.87 36.35 -4.26
N PRO A 170 -8.96 35.82 -3.43
CA PRO A 170 -7.57 35.61 -3.82
C PRO A 170 -7.36 34.45 -4.81
N GLY A 171 -8.39 33.64 -5.08
CA GLY A 171 -8.30 32.40 -5.85
C GLY A 171 -7.71 31.25 -5.03
N SER A 172 -7.88 30.02 -5.53
CA SER A 172 -7.30 28.81 -4.96
C SER A 172 -7.16 27.70 -6.00
N VAL A 173 -6.32 26.71 -5.71
CA VAL A 173 -6.22 25.48 -6.52
C VAL A 173 -6.50 24.27 -5.63
N LEU A 174 -7.58 23.54 -5.94
CA LEU A 174 -7.91 22.28 -5.30
C LEU A 174 -6.94 21.20 -5.77
N HIS A 175 -6.35 20.47 -4.85
CA HIS A 175 -5.44 19.35 -5.11
C HIS A 175 -5.96 18.07 -4.46
N GLN A 176 -5.60 16.93 -5.07
CA GLN A 176 -5.71 15.62 -4.45
C GLN A 176 -4.35 14.93 -4.43
N GLY A 177 -4.07 14.19 -3.36
CA GLY A 177 -2.78 13.54 -3.15
C GLY A 177 -2.90 12.13 -2.60
N VAL A 178 -1.92 11.30 -2.95
CA VAL A 178 -1.66 9.98 -2.37
C VAL A 178 -0.33 10.06 -1.64
N GLY A 179 -0.31 9.66 -0.36
CA GLY A 179 0.87 9.69 0.49
C GLY A 179 1.38 8.29 0.83
N ASN A 180 1.79 8.10 2.09
CA ASN A 180 2.15 6.78 2.60
C ASN A 180 0.96 5.82 2.56
N ILE A 181 1.22 4.54 2.38
CA ILE A 181 0.22 3.48 2.40
C ILE A 181 -0.39 3.37 3.81
N ASP A 182 -1.71 3.24 3.90
CA ASP A 182 -2.40 2.89 5.14
C ASP A 182 -2.54 1.36 5.27
N LEU A 183 -2.67 0.88 6.50
CA LEU A 183 -2.99 -0.52 6.75
C LEU A 183 -4.51 -0.70 6.82
N LEU A 184 -5.06 -1.48 5.89
CA LEU A 184 -6.43 -1.97 5.95
C LEU A 184 -6.48 -3.22 6.83
N MET A 185 -7.49 -3.32 7.67
CA MET A 185 -7.88 -4.56 8.34
C MET A 185 -9.37 -4.81 8.11
N ILE A 186 -9.74 -6.00 7.65
CA ILE A 186 -11.12 -6.40 7.40
C ILE A 186 -11.42 -7.76 8.04
N ALA A 187 -12.60 -7.90 8.61
CA ALA A 187 -13.12 -9.19 9.06
C ALA A 187 -14.06 -9.73 7.98
N VAL A 188 -13.81 -10.96 7.54
CA VAL A 188 -14.53 -11.61 6.44
C VAL A 188 -15.01 -12.98 6.90
N ASP A 189 -16.26 -13.31 6.57
CA ASP A 189 -16.74 -14.69 6.66
C ASP A 189 -16.10 -15.48 5.51
N ASN A 190 -15.28 -16.47 5.86
CA ASN A 190 -14.53 -17.30 4.91
C ASN A 190 -15.05 -18.74 4.96
N GLY A 191 -16.17 -18.97 4.29
CA GLY A 191 -16.88 -20.25 4.33
C GLY A 191 -17.46 -20.52 5.71
N LYS A 192 -16.86 -21.47 6.43
CA LYS A 192 -17.28 -21.82 7.80
C LYS A 192 -16.50 -21.07 8.89
N ASP A 193 -15.39 -20.45 8.51
CA ASP A 193 -14.49 -19.75 9.43
C ASP A 193 -14.70 -18.24 9.35
N LYS A 194 -14.17 -17.52 10.35
CA LYS A 194 -14.04 -16.06 10.33
C LYS A 194 -12.57 -15.71 10.28
N MET A 195 -12.19 -14.87 9.33
CA MET A 195 -10.80 -14.46 9.15
C MET A 195 -10.68 -12.94 9.20
N VAL A 196 -9.51 -12.48 9.66
CA VAL A 196 -9.13 -11.08 9.56
C VAL A 196 -7.99 -10.98 8.56
N PHE A 197 -8.19 -10.21 7.50
CA PHE A 197 -7.15 -9.92 6.52
C PHE A 197 -6.57 -8.54 6.79
N ALA A 198 -5.26 -8.42 6.59
CA ALA A 198 -4.54 -7.16 6.71
C ALA A 198 -3.74 -6.92 5.43
N GLY A 199 -3.82 -5.70 4.88
CA GLY A 199 -3.18 -5.38 3.61
C GLY A 199 -2.99 -3.89 3.39
N PRO A 200 -2.14 -3.51 2.43
CA PRO A 200 -1.92 -2.11 2.09
C PRO A 200 -3.12 -1.51 1.36
N VAL A 201 -3.50 -0.28 1.71
CA VAL A 201 -4.47 0.54 0.95
C VAL A 201 -3.90 1.94 0.71
N LEU A 202 -4.21 2.53 -0.44
CA LEU A 202 -3.74 3.87 -0.76
C LEU A 202 -4.38 4.90 0.17
N SER A 203 -3.57 5.85 0.60
CA SER A 203 -4.03 7.04 1.29
C SER A 203 -4.61 8.05 0.31
N HIS A 204 -5.60 8.82 0.76
CA HIS A 204 -6.16 9.95 0.02
C HIS A 204 -6.15 11.27 0.82
N TYR A 205 -5.72 12.34 0.18
CA TYR A 205 -5.73 13.71 0.69
C TYR A 205 -6.43 14.63 -0.30
N GLU A 206 -7.16 15.61 0.21
CA GLU A 206 -7.78 16.66 -0.57
C GLU A 206 -7.57 17.99 0.18
N PHE A 207 -7.03 18.99 -0.52
CA PHE A 207 -6.67 20.26 0.10
C PHE A 207 -6.58 21.38 -0.94
N GLU A 208 -6.78 22.61 -0.49
CA GLU A 208 -6.61 23.79 -1.32
C GLU A 208 -5.23 24.41 -1.11
N MET A 209 -4.57 24.76 -2.22
CA MET A 209 -3.42 25.63 -2.21
C MET A 209 -3.89 27.07 -2.42
N PRO A 210 -3.40 28.05 -1.62
CA PRO A 210 -3.82 29.44 -1.76
C PRO A 210 -3.35 30.02 -3.10
N GLU A 211 -4.09 31.03 -3.58
CA GLU A 211 -3.84 31.70 -4.87
C GLU A 211 -3.85 30.70 -6.04
N VAL A 212 -2.99 30.89 -7.04
CA VAL A 212 -2.84 29.98 -8.19
C VAL A 212 -1.60 29.08 -8.06
N SER A 213 -1.18 28.80 -6.82
CA SER A 213 -0.01 27.97 -6.54
C SER A 213 -0.32 26.48 -6.73
N ARG A 214 0.64 25.74 -7.29
CA ARG A 214 0.52 24.29 -7.55
C ARG A 214 1.55 23.53 -6.76
N LYS A 215 1.15 22.37 -6.25
CA LYS A 215 2.02 21.43 -5.56
C LYS A 215 2.65 20.47 -6.56
N SER A 216 3.97 20.34 -6.54
CA SER A 216 4.68 19.29 -7.26
C SER A 216 4.85 18.03 -6.42
N ASP A 217 5.08 16.88 -7.06
CA ASP A 217 5.34 15.61 -6.35
C ASP A 217 6.54 15.69 -5.40
N SER A 218 7.58 16.47 -5.73
CA SER A 218 8.76 16.62 -4.86
C SER A 218 8.44 17.41 -3.60
N GLU A 219 7.64 18.47 -3.71
CA GLU A 219 7.13 19.23 -2.57
C GLU A 219 6.16 18.41 -1.72
N TRP A 220 5.31 17.61 -2.36
CA TRP A 220 4.40 16.70 -1.68
C TRP A 220 5.14 15.62 -0.89
N LYS A 221 6.14 14.98 -1.50
CA LYS A 221 7.02 14.01 -0.82
C LYS A 221 7.74 14.64 0.36
N LYS A 222 8.20 15.89 0.23
CA LYS A 222 8.84 16.64 1.33
C LYS A 222 7.87 16.92 2.47
N ASP A 223 6.62 17.28 2.19
CA ASP A 223 5.60 17.50 3.21
C ASP A 223 5.30 16.21 3.98
N ILE A 224 5.17 15.07 3.29
CA ILE A 224 5.00 13.76 3.93
C ILE A 224 6.18 13.46 4.87
N GLN A 225 7.41 13.64 4.39
CA GLN A 225 8.62 13.38 5.18
C GLN A 225 8.77 14.30 6.39
N THR A 226 8.27 15.53 6.30
CA THR A 226 8.35 16.53 7.37
C THR A 226 7.11 16.58 8.25
N GLY A 227 6.13 15.70 8.03
CA GLY A 227 4.88 15.65 8.80
C GLY A 227 3.95 16.84 8.57
N LYS A 228 4.11 17.59 7.48
CA LYS A 228 3.31 18.77 7.12
C LYS A 228 2.14 18.39 6.22
N LEU A 229 1.41 17.35 6.60
CA LEU A 229 0.29 16.86 5.81
C LEU A 229 -1.00 17.61 6.13
N PRO A 230 -1.84 17.88 5.12
CA PRO A 230 -3.19 18.34 5.36
C PRO A 230 -3.99 17.25 6.09
N PRO A 231 -5.05 17.62 6.81
CA PRO A 231 -5.91 16.64 7.47
C PRO A 231 -6.55 15.71 6.43
N ARG A 232 -6.87 14.50 6.87
CA ARG A 232 -7.66 13.56 6.09
C ARG A 232 -9.07 14.12 5.84
N PRO A 233 -9.70 13.87 4.68
CA PRO A 233 -11.06 14.34 4.44
C PRO A 233 -12.03 13.83 5.51
N ASN A 234 -12.97 14.69 5.91
CA ASN A 234 -13.86 14.41 7.04
C ASN A 234 -14.67 13.11 6.89
N TRP A 235 -15.01 12.72 5.66
CA TRP A 235 -15.77 11.51 5.36
C TRP A 235 -14.99 10.20 5.64
N THR A 236 -13.67 10.28 5.84
CA THR A 236 -12.84 9.11 6.19
C THR A 236 -12.92 8.73 7.67
N LYS A 237 -13.43 9.62 8.53
CA LYS A 237 -13.41 9.48 10.00
C LYS A 237 -14.14 8.26 10.55
N SER A 238 -15.08 7.68 9.79
CA SER A 238 -15.85 6.51 10.22
C SER A 238 -15.10 5.18 10.12
N TYR A 239 -14.01 5.12 9.34
CA TYR A 239 -13.28 3.89 9.09
C TYR A 239 -11.75 4.04 9.15
N LEU A 240 -11.23 5.27 9.07
CA LEU A 240 -9.81 5.54 9.15
C LEU A 240 -9.41 5.91 10.58
N VAL A 241 -8.61 5.05 11.21
CA VAL A 241 -8.02 5.34 12.52
C VAL A 241 -6.75 6.17 12.30
N VAL A 242 -6.82 7.46 12.59
CA VAL A 242 -5.67 8.35 12.57
C VAL A 242 -4.89 8.26 13.88
N ASN A 243 -3.57 8.42 13.81
CA ASN A 243 -2.62 8.21 14.92
C ASN A 243 -2.86 9.09 16.18
N GLU A 244 -3.77 10.07 16.12
CA GLU A 244 -4.19 10.86 17.30
C GLU A 244 -4.80 9.98 18.40
N PHE A 245 -5.44 8.85 18.05
CA PHE A 245 -6.02 7.91 19.02
C PHE A 245 -4.99 7.17 19.88
N LEU A 246 -3.71 7.06 19.47
CA LEU A 246 -2.69 6.44 20.32
C LEU A 246 -2.20 7.36 21.43
N ASN A 247 -2.45 8.68 21.33
CA ASN A 247 -2.11 9.63 22.39
C ASN A 247 -3.20 9.71 23.47
N GLU A 248 -4.47 9.41 23.16
CA GLU A 248 -5.58 9.42 24.13
C GLU A 248 -5.62 8.19 25.05
N PHE A 249 -4.93 7.11 24.70
CA PHE A 249 -4.70 5.95 25.59
C PHE A 249 -3.43 6.07 26.43
N SER A 250 -2.79 7.24 26.45
CA SER A 250 -1.80 7.53 27.48
C SER A 250 -2.52 7.66 28.82
N PRO A 251 -2.19 6.85 29.85
CA PRO A 251 -2.75 7.05 31.18
C PRO A 251 -2.45 8.48 31.65
N PRO A 252 -3.36 9.14 32.38
CA PRO A 252 -3.14 10.51 32.82
C PRO A 252 -1.95 10.57 33.78
N GLY A 253 -0.89 11.22 33.31
CA GLY A 253 0.14 11.93 34.08
C GLY A 253 0.82 11.17 35.23
N GLU A 254 2.10 10.82 34.99
CA GLU A 254 3.18 11.16 35.92
C GLU A 254 4.21 12.01 35.20
#